data_AF-R5QZ65-F1
#
_entry.id   AF-R5QZ65-F1
#
_cell.length_a   1.000
_cell.length_b   1.000
_cell.length_c   1.000
_cell.angle_alpha   90.00
_cell.angle_beta   90.00
_cell.angle_gamma   90.00
#
_symmetry.space_group_name_H-M   'P 1'
#
loop_
_entity.id
_entity.type
_entity.pdbx_description
1 polymer ?
#
loop_
_entity_poly.entity_id
_entity_poly.type
_entity_poly.pdbx_seq_one_letter_code
_entity_poly.pdbx_strand_id
1 'polypeptide(L)'
;MSIEHLDIYSEHFDDIVEDIKQRNLSRNNMPKIIVGTGLSLVYGVPGMKELAVHLSKKFEQSSNEYLKQLWEKYSEKIKVNGLEAGLANVTENELVEAIKPITAQFILENEEKLHETIYRNNTGFYKLLQYLKGTVSVDKRIIDIMTPIIWFFIMKLR
;
A
#
# COMPACT_ATOMS: atom_id res chain seq x y z
N MET A 1 -34.32 -38.45 6.98
CA MET A 1 -34.39 -37.08 6.43
C MET A 1 -33.87 -37.16 5.00
N SER A 2 -34.72 -36.92 4.02
CA SER A 2 -34.32 -36.79 2.61
C SER A 2 -33.49 -35.52 2.47
N ILE A 3 -32.30 -35.64 1.89
CA ILE A 3 -31.47 -34.48 1.54
C ILE A 3 -32.09 -33.90 0.26
N GLU A 4 -32.74 -32.73 0.37
CA GLU A 4 -33.19 -31.99 -0.80
C GLU A 4 -31.96 -31.39 -1.50
N HIS A 5 -31.76 -31.79 -2.76
CA HIS A 5 -30.72 -31.24 -3.61
C HIS A 5 -31.27 -29.97 -4.26
N LEU A 6 -30.61 -28.84 -4.01
CA LEU A 6 -30.97 -27.57 -4.60
C LEU A 6 -30.34 -27.46 -5.99
N ASP A 7 -31.15 -27.24 -7.02
CA ASP A 7 -30.68 -27.04 -8.39
C ASP A 7 -30.07 -25.64 -8.54
N ILE A 8 -28.80 -25.58 -8.91
CA ILE A 8 -28.02 -24.34 -9.06
C ILE A 8 -28.46 -23.49 -10.26
N TYR A 9 -29.34 -24.01 -11.12
CA TYR A 9 -29.94 -23.26 -12.23
C TYR A 9 -31.40 -22.88 -11.97
N SER A 10 -31.91 -23.13 -10.77
CA SER A 10 -33.28 -22.78 -10.40
C SER A 10 -33.41 -21.30 -10.00
N GLU A 11 -34.54 -20.68 -10.31
CA GLU A 11 -34.87 -19.33 -9.84
C GLU A 11 -34.85 -19.23 -8.31
N HIS A 12 -35.17 -20.32 -7.61
CA HIS A 12 -35.07 -20.39 -6.16
C HIS A 12 -33.64 -20.28 -5.64
N PHE A 13 -32.66 -20.85 -6.36
CA PHE A 13 -31.24 -20.67 -6.03
C PHE A 13 -30.81 -19.21 -6.27
N ASP A 14 -31.26 -18.60 -7.36
CA ASP A 14 -30.96 -17.19 -7.65
C ASP A 14 -31.55 -16.26 -6.58
N ASP A 15 -32.77 -16.51 -6.12
CA ASP A 15 -33.40 -15.78 -5.01
C ASP A 15 -32.62 -15.93 -3.70
N ILE A 16 -32.14 -17.14 -3.39
CA ILE A 16 -31.29 -17.39 -2.22
C ILE A 16 -29.96 -16.64 -2.35
N VAL A 17 -29.33 -16.69 -3.53
CA VAL A 17 -28.07 -15.98 -3.80
C VAL A 17 -28.28 -14.47 -3.68
N GLU A 18 -29.39 -13.94 -4.19
CA GLU A 18 -29.70 -12.51 -4.12
C GLU A 18 -30.05 -12.06 -2.70
N ASP A 19 -30.78 -12.87 -1.92
CA ASP A 19 -31.02 -12.62 -0.49
C ASP A 19 -29.71 -12.68 0.32
N ILE A 20 -28.81 -13.61 0.01
CA ILE A 20 -27.46 -13.66 0.62
C ILE A 20 -26.66 -12.40 0.25
N LYS A 21 -26.69 -11.95 -1.01
CA LYS A 21 -26.02 -10.71 -1.44
C LYS A 21 -26.63 -9.48 -0.77
N GLN A 22 -27.95 -9.37 -0.69
CA GLN A 22 -28.62 -8.26 -0.03
C GLN A 22 -28.30 -8.25 1.47
N ARG A 23 -28.38 -9.39 2.16
CA ARG A 23 -28.13 -9.45 3.60
C ARG A 23 -26.67 -9.23 3.98
N ASN A 24 -25.72 -9.64 3.14
CA ASN A 24 -24.29 -9.64 3.48
C ASN A 24 -23.46 -8.58 2.73
N LEU A 25 -23.88 -8.15 1.53
CA LEU A 25 -23.14 -7.17 0.71
C LEU A 25 -23.84 -5.80 0.66
N SER A 26 -25.17 -5.70 0.83
CA SER A 26 -25.87 -4.40 0.77
C SER A 26 -26.00 -3.69 2.12
N ARG A 27 -25.55 -4.30 3.23
CA ARG A 27 -25.46 -3.62 4.53
C ARG A 27 -24.29 -2.63 4.57
N ASN A 28 -24.62 -1.38 4.28
CA ASN A 28 -23.81 -0.17 4.43
C ASN A 28 -23.33 0.14 5.88
N ASN A 29 -23.40 -0.85 6.80
CA ASN A 29 -23.18 -0.69 8.25
C ASN A 29 -21.94 -1.46 8.76
N MET A 30 -21.06 -1.92 7.88
CA MET A 30 -19.77 -2.46 8.30
C MET A 30 -18.87 -1.31 8.74
N PRO A 31 -18.36 -1.29 9.99
CA PRO A 31 -17.38 -0.29 10.39
C PRO A 31 -16.16 -0.39 9.48
N LYS A 32 -15.86 0.71 8.80
CA LYS A 32 -14.73 0.80 7.86
C LYS A 32 -13.54 1.40 8.57
N ILE A 33 -12.41 0.70 8.55
CA ILE A 33 -11.15 1.25 9.04
C ILE A 33 -10.38 1.78 7.83
N ILE A 34 -10.12 3.08 7.83
CA ILE A 34 -9.26 3.76 6.86
C ILE A 34 -7.91 3.99 7.53
N VAL A 35 -6.87 3.34 7.01
CA VAL A 35 -5.49 3.54 7.48
C VAL A 35 -4.80 4.51 6.52
N GLY A 36 -4.42 5.68 7.04
CA GLY A 36 -3.71 6.72 6.30
C GLY A 36 -2.22 6.81 6.63
N THR A 37 -1.54 7.76 6.00
CA THR A 37 -0.10 8.01 6.11
C THR A 37 0.37 8.43 7.51
N GLY A 38 -0.55 8.76 8.43
CA GLY A 38 -0.22 9.03 9.83
C GLY A 38 0.37 7.80 10.53
N LEU A 39 0.01 6.59 10.10
CA LEU A 39 0.58 5.36 10.66
C LEU A 39 2.05 5.19 10.23
N SER A 40 2.38 5.51 8.99
CA SER A 40 3.77 5.49 8.48
C SER A 40 4.69 6.41 9.28
N LEU A 41 4.22 7.60 9.69
CA LEU A 41 5.03 8.53 10.49
C LEU A 41 5.35 7.96 11.88
N VAL A 42 4.39 7.33 12.55
CA VAL A 42 4.58 6.75 13.89
C VAL A 42 5.58 5.59 13.88
N TYR A 43 5.62 4.83 12.79
CA TYR A 43 6.58 3.73 12.63
C TYR A 43 7.88 4.15 11.92
N GLY A 44 8.07 5.45 11.65
CA GLY A 44 9.32 5.96 11.08
C GLY A 44 9.55 5.55 9.62
N VAL A 45 8.48 5.30 8.85
CA VAL A 45 8.59 5.07 7.41
C VAL A 45 9.14 6.35 6.77
N PRO A 46 10.22 6.26 5.97
CA PRO A 46 10.82 7.42 5.35
C PRO A 46 9.83 8.12 4.40
N GLY A 47 9.81 9.45 4.46
CA GLY A 47 8.98 10.29 3.61
C GLY A 47 9.68 10.71 2.31
N MET A 48 9.05 11.66 1.62
CA MET A 48 9.56 12.19 0.34
C MET A 48 10.91 12.92 0.48
N LYS A 49 11.21 13.49 1.66
CA LYS A 49 12.50 14.15 1.92
C LYS A 49 13.64 13.14 1.97
N GLU A 50 13.43 12.04 2.68
CA GLU A 50 14.38 10.94 2.81
C GLU A 50 14.60 10.25 1.45
N LEU A 51 13.53 10.06 0.67
CA LEU A 51 13.63 9.55 -0.70
C LEU A 51 14.47 10.48 -1.59
N ALA A 52 14.29 11.81 -1.49
CA ALA A 52 15.08 12.77 -2.26
C ALA A 52 16.58 12.70 -1.94
N VAL A 53 16.93 12.54 -0.65
CA VAL A 53 18.32 12.34 -0.21
C VAL A 53 18.86 11.00 -0.73
N HIS A 54 18.07 9.93 -0.67
CA HIS A 54 18.49 8.62 -1.17
C HIS A 54 18.76 8.63 -2.68
N LEU A 55 17.86 9.25 -3.45
CA LEU A 55 18.02 9.43 -4.90
C LEU A 55 19.28 10.25 -5.21
N SER A 56 19.49 11.38 -4.52
CA SER A 56 20.68 12.22 -4.73
C SER A 56 21.97 11.43 -4.53
N LYS A 57 22.06 10.68 -3.44
CA LYS A 57 23.23 9.83 -3.15
C LYS A 57 23.43 8.74 -4.23
N LYS A 58 22.36 8.12 -4.71
CA LYS A 58 22.43 7.07 -5.74
C LYS A 58 22.88 7.63 -7.10
N PHE A 59 22.43 8.82 -7.47
CA PHE A 59 22.86 9.48 -8.71
C PHE A 59 24.30 10.00 -8.60
N GLU A 60 24.71 10.59 -7.47
CA GLU A 60 26.11 10.98 -7.22
C GLU A 60 27.08 9.79 -7.32
N GLN A 61 26.65 8.60 -6.88
CA GLN A 61 27.43 7.37 -6.94
C GLN A 61 27.31 6.60 -8.27
N SER A 62 26.46 7.07 -9.19
CA SER A 62 26.25 6.41 -10.48
C SER A 62 27.53 6.45 -11.33
N SER A 63 27.78 5.40 -12.11
CA SER A 63 28.85 5.40 -13.12
C SER A 63 28.43 6.11 -14.42
N ASN A 64 27.14 6.44 -14.56
CA ASN A 64 26.59 7.08 -15.76
C ASN A 64 26.61 8.61 -15.62
N GLU A 65 27.59 9.24 -16.25
CA GLU A 65 27.77 10.70 -16.25
C GLU A 65 26.61 11.47 -16.91
N TYR A 66 25.94 10.88 -17.91
CA TYR A 66 24.77 11.51 -18.52
C TYR A 66 23.61 11.63 -17.52
N LEU A 67 23.34 10.57 -16.76
CA LEU A 67 22.29 10.58 -15.73
C LEU A 67 22.64 11.50 -14.56
N LYS A 68 23.92 11.64 -14.21
CA LYS A 68 24.37 12.61 -13.20
C LYS A 68 24.08 14.04 -13.60
N GLN A 69 24.51 14.45 -14.80
CA GLN A 69 24.27 15.80 -15.30
C GLN A 69 22.76 16.10 -15.40
N LEU A 70 22.00 15.09 -15.81
CA LEU A 70 20.55 15.19 -15.90
C LEU A 70 19.91 15.36 -14.51
N TRP A 71 20.38 14.63 -13.51
CA TRP A 71 19.94 14.81 -12.12
C TRP A 71 20.34 16.17 -11.55
N GLU A 72 21.56 16.64 -11.79
CA GLU A 72 22.07 17.94 -11.33
C GLU A 72 21.17 19.10 -11.80
N LYS A 73 20.70 19.06 -13.05
CA LYS A 73 19.75 20.03 -13.62
C LYS A 73 18.48 20.20 -12.78
N TYR A 74 18.01 19.13 -12.14
CA TYR A 74 16.80 19.14 -11.31
C TYR A 74 17.09 19.22 -9.81
N SER A 75 18.32 18.89 -9.38
CA SER A 75 18.72 18.81 -7.97
C SER A 75 18.43 20.09 -7.18
N GLU A 76 18.71 21.26 -7.76
CA GLU A 76 18.46 22.55 -7.12
C GLU A 76 16.95 22.82 -6.95
N LYS A 77 16.13 22.44 -7.95
CA LYS A 77 14.66 22.56 -7.83
C LYS A 77 14.09 21.61 -6.78
N ILE A 78 14.65 20.40 -6.67
CA ILE A 78 14.25 19.41 -5.67
C ILE A 78 14.58 19.89 -4.26
N LYS A 79 15.76 20.50 -4.05
CA LYS A 79 16.15 21.06 -2.74
C LYS A 79 15.23 22.18 -2.28
N VAL A 80 14.82 23.07 -3.20
CA VAL A 80 14.01 24.25 -2.87
C VAL A 80 12.52 23.93 -2.74
N ASN A 81 11.97 23.12 -3.67
CA ASN A 81 10.52 22.92 -3.77
C ASN A 81 10.05 21.53 -3.28
N GLY A 82 10.97 20.64 -2.93
CA GLY A 82 10.66 19.25 -2.61
C GLY A 82 10.64 18.33 -3.84
N LEU A 83 10.65 17.02 -3.60
CA LEU A 83 10.82 15.99 -4.64
C LEU A 83 9.73 16.04 -5.72
N GLU A 84 8.45 16.08 -5.31
CA GLU A 84 7.33 16.10 -6.24
C GLU A 84 7.34 17.33 -7.13
N ALA A 85 7.45 18.53 -6.55
CA ALA A 85 7.47 19.78 -7.30
C ALA A 85 8.75 19.95 -8.14
N GLY A 86 9.88 19.43 -7.66
CA GLY A 86 11.15 19.44 -8.39
C GLY A 86 11.14 18.57 -9.63
N LEU A 87 10.40 17.45 -9.60
CA LEU A 87 10.28 16.50 -10.70
C LEU A 87 9.01 16.69 -11.56
N ALA A 88 8.10 17.59 -11.18
CA ALA A 88 6.81 17.79 -11.86
C ALA A 88 6.92 18.10 -13.37
N ASN A 89 8.04 18.72 -13.80
CA ASN A 89 8.27 19.14 -15.18
C ASN A 89 9.43 18.38 -15.85
N VAL A 90 9.78 17.20 -15.35
CA VAL A 90 10.79 16.35 -16.01
C VAL A 90 10.23 15.87 -17.36
N THR A 91 11.03 16.02 -18.41
CA THR A 91 10.66 15.62 -19.78
C THR A 91 11.52 14.46 -20.30
N GLU A 92 12.62 14.19 -19.61
CA GLU A 92 13.63 13.22 -19.98
C GLU A 92 13.27 11.84 -19.41
N ASN A 93 12.75 10.98 -20.27
CA ASN A 93 12.27 9.64 -19.90
C ASN A 93 13.38 8.78 -19.26
N GLU A 94 14.63 8.95 -19.68
CA GLU A 94 15.77 8.22 -19.15
C GLU A 94 15.98 8.48 -17.65
N LEU A 95 15.72 9.70 -17.18
CA LEU A 95 15.79 10.03 -15.75
C LEU A 95 14.64 9.36 -14.99
N VAL A 96 13.43 9.40 -15.54
CA VAL A 96 12.25 8.77 -14.93
C VAL A 96 12.44 7.27 -14.80
N GLU A 97 12.91 6.61 -15.86
CA GLU A 97 13.18 5.18 -15.87
C GLU A 97 14.31 4.80 -14.91
N ALA A 98 15.27 5.69 -14.65
CA ALA A 98 16.30 5.47 -13.63
C ALA A 98 15.77 5.67 -12.20
N ILE A 99 14.89 6.64 -11.97
CA ILE A 99 14.32 6.94 -10.64
C ILE A 99 13.39 5.83 -10.16
N LYS A 100 12.56 5.25 -11.05
CA LYS A 100 11.58 4.20 -10.73
C LYS A 100 12.16 3.02 -9.94
N PRO A 101 13.18 2.29 -10.43
CA PRO A 101 13.72 1.12 -9.72
C PRO A 101 14.41 1.50 -8.41
N ILE A 102 15.10 2.64 -8.36
CA ILE A 102 15.74 3.14 -7.13
C ILE A 102 14.69 3.43 -6.06
N THR A 103 13.59 4.07 -6.47
CA THR A 103 12.46 4.37 -5.60
C THR A 103 11.80 3.09 -5.12
N ALA A 104 11.46 2.16 -6.02
CA ALA A 104 10.87 0.88 -5.67
C ALA A 104 11.73 0.09 -4.66
N GLN A 105 13.05 0.03 -4.89
CA GLN A 105 13.99 -0.61 -3.98
C GLN A 105 13.98 0.06 -2.60
N PHE A 106 14.08 1.40 -2.55
CA PHE A 106 14.06 2.14 -1.29
C PHE A 106 12.79 1.87 -0.49
N ILE A 107 11.63 1.79 -1.15
CA ILE A 107 10.35 1.49 -0.51
C ILE A 107 10.38 0.09 0.10
N LEU A 108 10.69 -0.92 -0.71
CA LEU A 108 10.68 -2.32 -0.29
C LEU A 108 11.62 -2.56 0.90
N GLU A 109 12.84 -2.01 0.85
CA GLU A 109 13.82 -2.17 1.94
C GLU A 109 13.38 -1.54 3.26
N ASN A 110 12.64 -0.42 3.20
CA ASN A 110 12.14 0.24 4.41
C ASN A 110 10.87 -0.41 4.95
N GLU A 111 9.98 -0.88 4.08
CA GLU A 111 8.79 -1.64 4.47
C GLU A 111 9.14 -2.99 5.10
N GLU A 112 10.13 -3.70 4.56
CA GLU A 112 10.58 -4.99 5.11
C GLU A 112 11.07 -4.84 6.56
N LYS A 113 11.92 -3.84 6.82
CA LYS A 113 12.40 -3.53 8.18
C LYS A 113 11.28 -3.15 9.13
N LEU A 114 10.28 -2.42 8.62
CA LEU A 114 9.09 -2.03 9.37
C LEU A 114 8.29 -3.26 9.77
N HIS A 115 8.06 -4.18 8.84
CA HIS A 115 7.36 -5.42 9.09
C HIS A 115 8.09 -6.23 10.16
N GLU A 116 9.39 -6.48 10.02
CA GLU A 116 10.15 -7.20 11.04
C GLU A 116 9.98 -6.58 12.44
N THR A 117 10.06 -5.25 12.53
CA THR A 117 9.92 -4.50 13.78
C THR A 117 8.52 -4.66 14.39
N ILE A 118 7.47 -4.51 13.58
CA ILE A 118 6.07 -4.65 14.00
C ILE A 118 5.80 -6.07 14.52
N TYR A 119 6.29 -7.10 13.82
CA TYR A 119 6.10 -8.50 14.23
C TYR A 119 6.88 -8.86 15.50
N ARG A 120 8.13 -8.37 15.66
CA ARG A 120 8.96 -8.70 16.82
C ARG A 120 8.53 -7.98 18.10
N ASN A 121 8.09 -6.73 18.01
CA ASN A 121 7.93 -5.86 19.19
C ASN A 121 6.51 -5.84 19.78
N ASN A 122 5.59 -6.69 19.33
CA ASN A 122 4.20 -6.78 19.82
C ASN A 122 3.50 -5.40 19.95
N THR A 123 3.64 -4.57 18.92
CA THR A 123 3.17 -3.18 18.92
C THR A 123 1.64 -3.09 18.97
N GLY A 124 1.09 -1.92 19.30
CA GLY A 124 -0.37 -1.69 19.25
C GLY A 124 -0.95 -1.97 17.86
N PHE A 125 -0.21 -1.66 16.80
CA PHE A 125 -0.61 -1.98 15.44
C PHE A 125 -0.52 -3.48 15.15
N TYR A 126 0.48 -4.19 15.65
CA TYR A 126 0.52 -5.65 15.55
C TYR A 126 -0.70 -6.29 16.21
N LYS A 127 -1.08 -5.83 17.41
CA LYS A 127 -2.30 -6.30 18.10
C LYS A 127 -3.56 -6.02 17.30
N LEU A 128 -3.65 -4.83 16.69
CA LEU A 128 -4.73 -4.49 15.76
C LEU A 128 -4.74 -5.42 14.55
N LEU A 129 -3.60 -5.68 13.92
CA LEU A 129 -3.49 -6.61 12.78
C LEU A 129 -3.90 -8.04 13.14
N GLN A 130 -3.51 -8.54 14.33
CA GLN A 130 -3.94 -9.86 14.81
C GLN A 130 -5.45 -9.91 15.07
N TYR A 131 -6.02 -8.86 15.66
CA TYR A 131 -7.46 -8.73 15.85
C TYR A 131 -8.21 -8.67 14.51
N LEU A 132 -7.70 -7.90 13.56
CA LEU A 132 -8.27 -7.79 12.21
C LEU A 132 -8.21 -9.14 11.49
N LYS A 133 -7.07 -9.83 11.52
CA LYS A 133 -6.92 -11.18 10.95
C LYS A 133 -7.99 -12.16 11.45
N GLY A 134 -8.43 -12.05 12.70
CA GLY A 134 -9.51 -12.86 13.26
C GLY A 134 -10.93 -12.41 12.90
N THR A 135 -11.11 -11.15 12.47
CA THR A 135 -12.41 -10.50 12.23
C THR A 135 -12.71 -10.22 10.75
N VAL A 136 -11.76 -10.48 9.84
CA VAL A 136 -11.97 -10.54 8.38
C VAL A 136 -12.17 -11.97 7.84
N SER A 137 -12.32 -12.98 8.71
CA SER A 137 -12.65 -14.35 8.30
C SER A 137 -13.92 -14.38 7.47
N VAL A 138 -13.96 -15.22 6.43
CA VAL A 138 -15.12 -15.43 5.55
C VAL A 138 -16.37 -15.78 6.36
N ASP A 139 -16.18 -16.44 7.51
CA ASP A 139 -17.22 -16.92 8.42
C ASP A 139 -17.61 -15.90 9.50
N LYS A 140 -16.79 -14.86 9.71
CA LYS A 140 -16.98 -13.81 10.72
C LYS A 140 -16.53 -12.45 10.19
N ARG A 141 -17.20 -11.95 9.15
CA ARG A 141 -16.94 -10.63 8.58
C ARG A 141 -17.52 -9.57 9.52
N ILE A 142 -16.69 -9.02 10.41
CA ILE A 142 -17.10 -8.01 11.40
C ILE A 142 -16.62 -6.60 10.99
N ILE A 143 -15.51 -6.50 10.23
CA ILE A 143 -14.89 -5.22 9.84
C ILE A 143 -14.45 -5.28 8.36
N ASP A 144 -14.63 -4.17 7.65
CA ASP A 144 -14.11 -3.97 6.29
C ASP A 144 -12.91 -3.01 6.32
N ILE A 145 -11.82 -3.35 5.64
CA ILE A 145 -10.56 -2.58 5.69
C ILE A 145 -10.29 -1.97 4.32
N MET A 146 -10.22 -0.64 4.28
CA MET A 146 -9.93 0.10 3.06
C MET A 146 -8.63 0.90 3.25
N THR A 147 -7.71 0.81 2.29
CA THR A 147 -6.51 1.66 2.25
C THR A 147 -6.59 2.59 1.04
N PRO A 148 -6.70 3.91 1.23
CA PRO A 148 -6.81 4.87 0.13
C PRO A 148 -5.48 5.10 -0.61
N ILE A 149 -4.36 4.57 -0.08
CA ILE A 149 -3.02 4.69 -0.64
C ILE A 149 -2.34 3.31 -0.58
N ILE A 150 -1.80 2.86 -1.72
CA ILE A 150 -1.31 1.51 -2.05
C ILE A 150 -0.18 0.96 -1.14
N TRP A 151 0.39 1.80 -0.28
CA TRP A 151 1.65 1.55 0.41
C TRP A 151 1.58 0.59 1.60
N PHE A 152 0.45 -0.09 1.84
CA PHE A 152 0.35 -0.88 3.07
C PHE A 152 -0.44 -2.19 2.99
N PHE A 153 -1.12 -2.52 1.89
CA PHE A 153 -2.11 -3.61 1.94
C PHE A 153 -2.05 -4.65 0.83
N ILE A 154 -1.31 -4.43 -0.25
CA ILE A 154 -1.40 -5.31 -1.44
C ILE A 154 -0.74 -6.70 -1.23
N MET A 155 0.10 -6.90 -0.21
CA MET A 155 0.85 -8.16 -0.06
C MET A 155 0.43 -9.10 1.08
N LYS A 156 -0.64 -8.83 1.86
CA LYS A 156 -0.90 -9.62 3.07
C LYS A 156 -2.32 -10.15 3.30
N LEU A 157 -3.10 -10.32 2.24
CA LEU A 157 -4.33 -11.12 2.25
C LEU A 157 -4.34 -12.23 1.18
N ARG A 158 -3.15 -12.71 0.78
CA ARG A 158 -3.00 -14.03 0.18
C ARG A 158 -2.33 -14.96 1.18
#